data_AF-A0A818T5D5-F1
#
_entry.id   AF-A0A818T5D5-F1
#
_cell.length_a   1.000
_cell.length_b   1.000
_cell.length_c   1.000
_cell.angle_alpha   90.00
_cell.angle_beta   90.00
_cell.angle_gamma   90.00
#
_symmetry.space_group_name_H-M   'P 1'
#
loop_
_entity.id
_entity.type
_entity.pdbx_description
1 polymer ?
#
loop_
_entity_poly.entity_id
_entity_poly.type
_entity_poly.pdbx_seq_one_letter_code
_entity_poly.pdbx_strand_id
1 'polypeptide(L)'
;MYYFFRYRCIMFRSIILWVIIITMFKITSIFYYDLQQRSIDSSSSSLPYDTEEKTKKFSNLSLFSIKTEIKSLNLSLIINHTTIEYYKQYVKRKNHEQFMYNSNLYSSKTTRYILLVQVHTRIVYLKKFIEMLQDVETINQSLVIFSHDFIDSDINTLVTNITFVPVIQIFYPFSQQLYPNEFPGLDPNDCPRDIVRHKALASRCNNAPNPDRYGHYREVSIVQIKHHWWWKLNFVFNSIEILQNRTDNLLLLLEEDFYLSPDALVFLKKMEMEKERLCPECLFYTLGNLEKSGRQFGKLSSKISIAYWHARYNLGMTISYSLWVLLVKYAEEFCTIDDYNWDWSLVYLAQQRFHFPRVMYSTATRVIHLGSCGTHHKKFCSNESDIARWTETDKFYQDNKKYLFPITSLSVHLKYEGKRPFKQPNGGWSDVRAWYMDDRTEHPQDEHLLGEVDTTTLCARTGVEIWYFHPDQILIGNESPSLIKLKNDRGYTYEDEIKLEPSIENYQEKLKIFFAEHLHSDEEIRLVLEGSGFFDVRDHNDKWMRIHVFPGDLIILPAGIYHRFIPDKHNYIRARRFFVGEPVWTPINRPVGDIHPSRKAYTEHLYRNGTTDTNTNVTDVIS
;
A
#
# COMPACT_ATOMS: atom_id res chain seq x y z
N MET A 1 15.24 66.67 4.10
CA MET A 1 15.60 66.58 2.66
C MET A 1 17.00 65.99 2.38
N TYR A 2 17.95 65.95 3.32
CA TYR A 2 19.27 65.30 3.09
C TYR A 2 19.33 63.79 3.42
N TYR A 3 18.52 63.32 4.39
CA TYR A 3 18.48 61.89 4.76
C TYR A 3 17.67 61.00 3.79
N PHE A 4 16.73 61.59 3.05
CA PHE A 4 15.90 60.86 2.08
C PHE A 4 16.64 60.55 0.76
N PHE A 5 17.70 61.30 0.45
CA PHE A 5 18.56 61.06 -0.73
C PHE A 5 19.63 59.97 -0.50
N ARG A 6 20.05 59.74 0.76
CA ARG A 6 21.08 58.74 1.09
C ARG A 6 20.56 57.30 1.02
N TYR A 7 19.29 57.08 1.34
CA TYR A 7 18.65 55.76 1.27
C TYR A 7 18.38 55.28 -0.17
N ARG A 8 18.08 56.21 -1.10
CA ARG A 8 17.88 55.87 -2.52
C ARG A 8 19.18 55.48 -3.24
N CYS A 9 20.33 56.06 -2.87
CA CYS A 9 21.63 55.67 -3.44
C CYS A 9 22.14 54.29 -2.98
N ILE A 10 21.73 53.81 -1.79
CA ILE A 10 22.13 52.48 -1.28
C ILE A 10 21.29 51.38 -1.95
N MET A 11 19.98 51.58 -2.08
CA MET A 11 19.09 50.66 -2.81
C MET A 11 19.48 50.50 -4.29
N PHE A 12 19.91 51.59 -4.95
CA PHE A 12 20.35 51.53 -6.35
C PHE A 12 21.66 50.74 -6.54
N ARG A 13 22.59 50.80 -5.56
CA ARG A 13 23.83 50.02 -5.59
C ARG A 13 23.59 48.53 -5.37
N SER A 14 22.64 48.16 -4.50
CA SER A 14 22.27 46.75 -4.30
C SER A 14 21.59 46.13 -5.51
N ILE A 15 20.76 46.90 -6.23
CA ILE A 15 20.11 46.44 -7.47
C ILE A 15 21.15 46.22 -8.58
N ILE A 16 22.13 47.12 -8.75
CA ILE A 16 23.21 46.94 -9.73
C ILE A 16 24.04 45.69 -9.43
N LEU A 17 24.34 45.43 -8.15
CA LEU A 17 25.11 44.24 -7.75
C LEU A 17 24.35 42.94 -8.07
N TRP A 18 23.03 42.91 -7.83
CA TRP A 18 22.19 41.75 -8.17
C TRP A 18 22.05 41.53 -9.68
N VAL A 19 21.96 42.61 -10.48
CA VAL A 19 21.95 42.49 -11.94
C VAL A 19 23.27 41.90 -12.46
N ILE A 20 24.43 42.33 -11.91
CA ILE A 20 25.76 41.80 -12.28
C ILE A 20 25.89 40.31 -11.96
N ILE A 21 25.35 39.86 -10.82
CA ILE A 21 25.36 38.44 -10.43
C ILE A 21 24.49 37.61 -11.40
N ILE A 22 23.31 38.12 -11.77
CA ILE A 22 22.40 37.46 -12.72
C ILE A 22 23.02 37.39 -14.13
N THR A 23 23.76 38.41 -14.58
CA THR A 23 24.47 38.34 -15.87
C THR A 23 25.67 37.39 -15.85
N MET A 24 26.42 37.31 -14.74
CA MET A 24 27.52 36.32 -14.61
C MET A 24 27.01 34.88 -14.64
N PHE A 25 25.85 34.60 -14.03
CA PHE A 25 25.20 33.28 -14.09
C PHE A 25 24.71 32.93 -15.52
N LYS A 26 24.24 33.93 -16.28
CA LYS A 26 23.85 33.74 -17.68
C LYS A 26 25.06 33.51 -18.60
N ILE A 27 26.19 34.17 -18.39
CA ILE A 27 27.41 33.98 -19.21
C ILE A 27 28.07 32.62 -18.95
N THR A 28 28.08 32.15 -17.70
CA THR A 28 28.61 30.82 -17.34
C THR A 28 27.72 29.68 -17.88
N SER A 29 26.40 29.87 -17.92
CA SER A 29 25.47 28.93 -18.56
C SER A 29 25.62 28.86 -20.08
N ILE A 30 26.05 29.95 -20.74
CA ILE A 30 26.34 29.97 -22.19
C ILE A 30 27.69 29.28 -22.49
N PHE A 31 28.72 29.48 -21.67
CA PHE A 31 30.04 28.83 -21.84
C PHE A 31 29.99 27.31 -21.63
N TYR A 32 29.12 26.83 -20.75
CA TYR A 32 28.90 25.39 -20.55
C TYR A 32 28.22 24.74 -21.78
N TYR A 33 27.35 25.49 -22.47
CA TYR A 33 26.65 25.04 -23.68
C TYR A 33 27.55 25.01 -24.93
N ASP A 34 28.63 25.79 -24.97
CA ASP A 34 29.57 25.84 -26.12
C ASP A 34 30.69 24.77 -26.04
N LEU A 35 31.07 24.35 -24.83
CA LEU A 35 32.02 23.23 -24.60
C LEU A 35 31.42 21.86 -24.94
N GLN A 36 30.09 21.73 -24.92
CA GLN A 36 29.39 20.52 -25.39
C GLN A 36 29.35 20.38 -26.91
N GLN A 37 29.69 21.41 -27.70
CA GLN A 37 29.62 21.38 -29.17
C GLN A 37 30.97 21.23 -29.92
N ARG A 38 32.14 21.17 -29.25
CA ARG A 38 33.46 21.21 -29.91
C ARG A 38 34.35 19.95 -29.91
N SER A 39 33.92 18.77 -29.46
CA SER A 39 34.79 17.57 -29.63
C SER A 39 34.08 16.24 -29.88
N ILE A 40 32.90 16.29 -30.51
CA ILE A 40 32.56 15.25 -31.49
C ILE A 40 33.52 15.49 -32.65
N ASP A 41 34.56 14.66 -32.79
CA ASP A 41 35.11 14.21 -34.09
C ASP A 41 36.39 13.36 -33.90
N SER A 42 36.42 12.21 -34.57
CA SER A 42 37.58 11.34 -34.89
C SER A 42 38.06 10.24 -33.90
N SER A 43 37.43 9.07 -34.04
CA SER A 43 38.00 7.77 -34.44
C SER A 43 39.24 7.12 -33.75
N SER A 44 39.03 5.84 -33.41
CA SER A 44 39.89 4.64 -33.68
C SER A 44 41.04 4.21 -32.76
N SER A 45 40.88 2.97 -32.26
CA SER A 45 41.81 1.82 -32.18
C SER A 45 43.02 1.76 -31.19
N SER A 46 43.08 0.58 -30.54
CA SER A 46 44.23 -0.23 -30.06
C SER A 46 45.02 0.14 -28.78
N LEU A 47 45.07 -0.85 -27.86
CA LEU A 47 46.10 -1.16 -26.82
C LEU A 47 47.54 -1.26 -27.42
N PRO A 48 48.69 -1.34 -26.67
CA PRO A 48 48.88 -1.72 -25.24
C PRO A 48 50.05 -0.99 -24.44
N TYR A 49 50.31 -1.47 -23.20
CA TYR A 49 51.61 -1.64 -22.49
C TYR A 49 52.24 -0.56 -21.53
N ASP A 50 52.54 -1.04 -20.31
CA ASP A 50 53.49 -0.69 -19.22
C ASP A 50 54.37 0.59 -19.27
N THR A 51 54.50 1.29 -18.14
CA THR A 51 55.60 1.10 -17.15
C THR A 51 55.56 2.11 -15.99
N GLU A 52 56.14 1.67 -14.88
CA GLU A 52 56.30 2.28 -13.56
C GLU A 52 57.10 3.61 -13.51
N GLU A 53 57.06 4.18 -12.29
CA GLU A 53 58.15 4.92 -11.64
C GLU A 53 58.24 6.44 -11.81
N LYS A 54 57.75 7.18 -10.79
CA LYS A 54 58.59 8.10 -9.99
C LYS A 54 57.82 8.71 -8.81
N THR A 55 57.69 7.91 -7.75
CA THR A 55 57.55 8.38 -6.37
C THR A 55 58.92 8.56 -5.74
N LYS A 56 59.31 9.80 -5.42
CA LYS A 56 60.11 10.17 -4.22
C LYS A 56 60.54 11.64 -4.27
N LYS A 57 59.86 12.48 -3.48
CA LYS A 57 60.44 13.36 -2.45
C LYS A 57 59.39 14.40 -2.07
N PHE A 58 58.75 14.18 -0.93
CA PHE A 58 58.73 15.11 0.21
C PHE A 58 57.86 14.47 1.30
N SER A 59 58.43 13.48 1.99
CA SER A 59 57.99 13.08 3.31
C SER A 59 58.95 13.72 4.31
N ASN A 60 58.45 14.65 5.13
CA ASN A 60 58.61 14.65 6.58
C ASN A 60 58.18 16.01 7.15
N LEU A 61 56.89 16.13 7.44
CA LEU A 61 56.38 16.79 8.64
C LEU A 61 55.12 16.02 9.03
N SER A 62 55.32 14.99 9.84
CA SER A 62 54.25 14.29 10.54
C SER A 62 53.91 15.09 11.79
N LEU A 63 52.65 15.50 11.93
CA LEU A 63 51.89 15.59 13.19
C LEU A 63 50.53 16.23 12.91
N PHE A 64 49.55 15.39 12.58
CA PHE A 64 48.15 15.39 13.08
C PHE A 64 47.31 14.48 12.18
N SER A 65 47.36 13.18 12.47
CA SER A 65 46.32 12.25 12.00
C SER A 65 45.18 12.32 13.01
N ILE A 66 44.10 13.04 12.68
CA ILE A 66 42.82 12.97 13.40
C ILE A 66 41.68 12.82 12.39
N LYS A 67 41.16 11.59 12.32
CA LYS A 67 39.77 11.17 12.08
C LYS A 67 38.98 11.93 11.00
N THR A 68 39.03 11.45 9.77
CA THR A 68 38.12 11.85 8.67
C THR A 68 37.23 10.69 8.18
N GLU A 69 36.81 9.80 9.08
CA GLU A 69 35.80 8.75 8.78
C GLU A 69 34.43 9.01 9.43
N ILE A 70 34.35 9.90 10.43
CA ILE A 70 33.11 10.16 11.19
C ILE A 70 32.23 11.25 10.53
N LYS A 71 32.79 12.05 9.61
CA LYS A 71 32.06 13.17 8.97
C LYS A 71 31.30 12.74 7.70
N SER A 72 31.78 11.73 6.98
CA SER A 72 31.14 11.21 5.76
C SER A 72 29.88 10.41 6.08
N LEU A 73 29.89 9.59 7.12
CA LEU A 73 28.73 8.79 7.56
C LEU A 73 27.58 9.67 8.07
N ASN A 74 27.89 10.72 8.84
CA ASN A 74 26.86 11.64 9.33
C ASN A 74 26.30 12.51 8.20
N LEU A 75 27.14 12.91 7.24
CA LEU A 75 26.67 13.69 6.08
C LEU A 75 25.79 12.85 5.15
N SER A 76 26.14 11.58 4.90
CA SER A 76 25.31 10.68 4.09
C SER A 76 23.97 10.36 4.76
N LEU A 77 23.96 10.16 6.08
CA LEU A 77 22.72 9.98 6.87
C LEU A 77 21.82 11.22 6.80
N ILE A 78 22.38 12.42 6.95
CA ILE A 78 21.63 13.70 6.86
C ILE A 78 21.10 13.93 5.43
N ILE A 79 21.91 13.66 4.40
CA ILE A 79 21.49 13.77 2.99
C ILE A 79 20.36 12.78 2.70
N ASN A 80 20.45 11.55 3.20
CA ASN A 80 19.43 10.52 3.01
C ASN A 80 18.11 10.91 3.69
N HIS A 81 18.15 11.36 4.94
CA HIS A 81 16.96 11.83 5.66
C HIS A 81 16.29 13.02 4.96
N THR A 82 17.08 13.99 4.50
CA THR A 82 16.55 15.16 3.77
C THR A 82 15.91 14.77 2.44
N THR A 83 16.47 13.76 1.77
CA THR A 83 15.94 13.23 0.50
C THR A 83 14.63 12.46 0.69
N ILE A 84 14.55 11.63 1.74
CA ILE A 84 13.32 10.89 2.09
C ILE A 84 12.17 11.85 2.39
N GLU A 85 12.41 12.88 3.21
CA GLU A 85 11.40 13.88 3.55
C GLU A 85 10.95 14.67 2.31
N TYR A 86 11.88 15.00 1.41
CA TYR A 86 11.53 15.59 0.12
C TYR A 86 10.60 14.68 -0.69
N TYR A 87 10.88 13.37 -0.76
CA TYR A 87 10.03 12.43 -1.47
C TYR A 87 8.66 12.21 -0.81
N LYS A 88 8.59 12.14 0.52
CA LYS A 88 7.31 12.09 1.25
C LYS A 88 6.45 13.33 0.93
N GLN A 89 7.06 14.52 0.94
CA GLN A 89 6.38 15.76 0.55
C GLN A 89 5.98 15.78 -0.93
N TYR A 90 6.83 15.27 -1.83
CA TYR A 90 6.54 15.12 -3.25
C TYR A 90 5.29 14.25 -3.46
N VAL A 91 5.23 13.08 -2.81
CA VAL A 91 4.10 12.16 -2.91
C VAL A 91 2.82 12.78 -2.37
N LYS A 92 2.87 13.35 -1.16
CA LYS A 92 1.72 14.05 -0.57
C LYS A 92 1.18 15.13 -1.49
N ARG A 93 2.07 15.96 -2.04
CA ARG A 93 1.70 17.04 -2.97
C ARG A 93 1.11 16.49 -4.27
N LYS A 94 1.73 15.49 -4.89
CA LYS A 94 1.24 14.91 -6.16
C LYS A 94 -0.11 14.23 -6.02
N ASN A 95 -0.32 13.47 -4.94
CA ASN A 95 -1.59 12.83 -4.65
C ASN A 95 -2.71 13.85 -4.32
N HIS A 96 -2.35 15.02 -3.79
CA HIS A 96 -3.28 16.10 -3.53
C HIS A 96 -3.60 16.91 -4.80
N GLU A 97 -2.58 17.26 -5.61
CA GLU A 97 -2.74 18.02 -6.85
C GLU A 97 -3.55 17.26 -7.91
N GLN A 98 -3.40 15.93 -7.98
CA GLN A 98 -4.10 15.05 -8.94
C GLN A 98 -4.05 15.56 -10.39
N PHE A 99 -2.93 16.18 -10.77
CA PHE A 99 -2.82 16.87 -12.04
C PHE A 99 -3.09 15.92 -13.21
N MET A 100 -4.11 16.26 -14.01
CA MET A 100 -4.48 15.51 -15.20
C MET A 100 -3.81 16.10 -16.44
N TYR A 101 -2.84 15.36 -16.97
CA TYR A 101 -2.22 15.65 -18.26
C TYR A 101 -3.23 15.42 -19.39
N ASN A 102 -3.15 16.24 -20.43
CA ASN A 102 -4.02 16.20 -21.62
C ASN A 102 -5.52 16.43 -21.36
N SER A 103 -5.88 16.99 -20.19
CA SER A 103 -7.28 17.32 -19.84
C SER A 103 -7.94 18.33 -20.78
N ASN A 104 -7.16 19.19 -21.44
CA ASN A 104 -7.62 20.14 -22.45
C ASN A 104 -7.92 19.48 -23.81
N LEU A 105 -7.39 18.28 -24.07
CA LEU A 105 -7.52 17.57 -25.34
C LEU A 105 -8.66 16.55 -25.31
N TYR A 106 -9.02 16.05 -24.12
CA TYR A 106 -9.96 14.95 -23.96
C TYR A 106 -10.99 15.24 -22.88
N SER A 107 -12.26 14.91 -23.14
CA SER A 107 -13.34 15.05 -22.16
C SER A 107 -13.41 13.84 -21.25
N SER A 108 -13.23 14.05 -19.95
CA SER A 108 -13.36 13.01 -18.92
C SER A 108 -14.81 12.73 -18.50
N LYS A 109 -15.75 13.62 -18.85
CA LYS A 109 -17.15 13.54 -18.36
C LYS A 109 -17.87 12.27 -18.84
N THR A 110 -17.48 11.73 -19.99
CA THR A 110 -18.09 10.52 -20.58
C THR A 110 -17.21 9.28 -20.45
N THR A 111 -16.10 9.36 -19.72
CA THR A 111 -15.18 8.24 -19.54
C THR A 111 -15.87 7.13 -18.74
N ARG A 112 -15.98 5.94 -19.34
CA ARG A 112 -16.47 4.71 -18.69
C ARG A 112 -15.33 3.81 -18.21
N TYR A 113 -14.28 3.66 -19.03
CA TYR A 113 -13.15 2.78 -18.72
C TYR A 113 -11.98 3.57 -18.17
N ILE A 114 -11.48 3.14 -17.02
CA ILE A 114 -10.29 3.71 -16.38
C ILE A 114 -9.24 2.63 -16.29
N LEU A 115 -8.11 2.83 -16.95
CA LEU A 115 -6.99 1.90 -16.90
C LEU A 115 -6.15 2.26 -15.68
N LEU A 116 -6.16 1.40 -14.65
CA LEU A 116 -5.38 1.60 -13.44
C LEU A 116 -4.14 0.70 -13.49
N VAL A 117 -2.99 1.31 -13.77
CA VAL A 117 -1.72 0.65 -14.05
C VAL A 117 -0.85 0.66 -12.80
N GLN A 118 -0.50 -0.51 -12.26
CA GLN A 118 0.49 -0.62 -11.19
C GLN A 118 1.90 -0.57 -11.79
N VAL A 119 2.70 0.40 -11.34
CA VAL A 119 4.06 0.71 -11.82
C VAL A 119 5.04 0.56 -10.66
N HIS A 120 6.17 -0.08 -10.94
CA HIS A 120 7.26 -0.25 -9.99
C HIS A 120 8.54 0.40 -10.53
N THR A 121 9.45 -0.39 -11.12
CA THR A 121 10.79 0.08 -11.56
C THR A 121 11.17 -0.41 -12.96
N ARG A 122 10.28 -1.11 -13.68
CA ARG A 122 10.63 -1.74 -14.97
C ARG A 122 10.34 -0.83 -16.16
N ILE A 123 11.11 0.25 -16.28
CA ILE A 123 10.92 1.28 -17.32
C ILE A 123 10.86 0.73 -18.75
N VAL A 124 11.61 -0.33 -19.08
CA VAL A 124 11.60 -0.91 -20.43
C VAL A 124 10.26 -1.57 -20.75
N TYR A 125 9.65 -2.24 -19.78
CA TYR A 125 8.31 -2.80 -19.90
C TYR A 125 7.26 -1.69 -19.97
N LEU A 126 7.35 -0.69 -19.09
CA LEU A 126 6.45 0.46 -19.11
C LEU A 126 6.48 1.21 -20.45
N LYS A 127 7.67 1.36 -21.06
CA LYS A 127 7.83 1.96 -22.38
C LYS A 127 7.08 1.16 -23.45
N LYS A 128 7.23 -0.17 -23.45
CA LYS A 128 6.50 -1.03 -24.39
C LYS A 128 5.00 -1.02 -24.13
N PHE A 129 4.58 -0.97 -22.87
CA PHE A 129 3.18 -0.83 -22.47
C PHE A 129 2.58 0.47 -23.01
N ILE A 130 3.26 1.61 -22.86
CA ILE A 130 2.80 2.91 -23.38
C ILE A 130 2.76 2.92 -24.91
N GLU A 131 3.76 2.31 -25.57
CA GLU A 131 3.79 2.17 -27.03
C GLU A 131 2.55 1.43 -27.54
N MET A 132 2.21 0.26 -26.98
CA MET A 132 1.05 -0.51 -27.43
C MET A 132 -0.29 0.16 -27.09
N LEU A 133 -0.35 0.96 -26.02
CA LEU A 133 -1.59 1.69 -25.67
C LEU A 133 -2.01 2.67 -26.78
N GLN A 134 -1.07 3.19 -27.58
CA GLN A 134 -1.39 4.06 -28.72
C GLN A 134 -2.25 3.36 -29.77
N ASP A 135 -2.09 2.05 -29.91
CA ASP A 135 -2.78 1.23 -30.90
C ASP A 135 -4.12 0.67 -30.39
N VAL A 136 -4.46 0.91 -29.11
CA VAL A 136 -5.73 0.45 -28.53
C VAL A 136 -6.87 1.35 -29.01
N GLU A 137 -7.84 0.75 -29.69
CA GLU A 137 -9.00 1.46 -30.23
C GLU A 137 -9.80 2.11 -29.09
N THR A 138 -10.25 3.36 -29.31
CA THR A 138 -10.95 4.20 -28.33
C THR A 138 -10.18 4.57 -27.06
N ILE A 139 -8.85 4.37 -27.02
CA ILE A 139 -8.05 4.73 -25.84
C ILE A 139 -8.20 6.21 -25.46
N ASN A 140 -8.35 7.09 -26.44
CA ASN A 140 -8.59 8.53 -26.27
C ASN A 140 -9.92 8.89 -25.56
N GLN A 141 -10.83 7.94 -25.37
CA GLN A 141 -12.07 8.11 -24.60
C GLN A 141 -11.94 7.60 -23.14
N SER A 142 -10.78 7.05 -22.80
CA SER A 142 -10.48 6.46 -21.49
C SER A 142 -9.63 7.40 -20.63
N LEU A 143 -9.50 7.09 -19.34
CA LEU A 143 -8.53 7.71 -18.44
C LEU A 143 -7.48 6.66 -18.06
N VAL A 144 -6.20 7.02 -18.10
CA VAL A 144 -5.12 6.15 -17.61
C VAL A 144 -4.56 6.73 -16.31
N ILE A 145 -4.58 5.93 -15.25
CA ILE A 145 -3.99 6.28 -13.96
C ILE A 145 -2.78 5.36 -13.74
N PHE A 146 -1.59 5.96 -13.69
CA PHE A 146 -0.37 5.24 -13.31
C PHE A 146 -0.18 5.38 -11.80
N SER A 147 -0.14 4.24 -11.12
CA SER A 147 0.02 4.12 -9.67
C SER A 147 1.42 3.62 -9.37
N HIS A 148 2.25 4.47 -8.78
CA HIS A 148 3.68 4.24 -8.57
C HIS A 148 3.96 3.88 -7.11
N ASP A 149 4.75 2.85 -6.83
CA ASP A 149 5.34 2.63 -5.50
C ASP A 149 6.84 2.95 -5.44
N PHE A 150 7.40 3.45 -6.53
CA PHE A 150 8.76 3.92 -6.61
C PHE A 150 8.82 5.22 -7.43
N ILE A 151 9.48 6.23 -6.88
CA ILE A 151 9.67 7.54 -7.50
C ILE A 151 10.95 7.48 -8.31
N ASP A 152 10.80 7.60 -9.63
CA ASP A 152 11.90 7.57 -10.59
C ASP A 152 11.67 8.66 -11.65
N SER A 153 12.69 9.48 -11.92
CA SER A 153 12.56 10.63 -12.82
C SER A 153 12.32 10.21 -14.27
N ASP A 154 12.89 9.10 -14.71
CA ASP A 154 12.80 8.63 -16.09
C ASP A 154 11.42 8.00 -16.32
N ILE A 155 10.91 7.22 -15.37
CA ILE A 155 9.53 6.72 -15.37
C ILE A 155 8.54 7.87 -15.37
N ASN A 156 8.71 8.86 -14.49
CA ASN A 156 7.84 10.02 -14.44
C ASN A 156 7.83 10.78 -15.77
N THR A 157 9.02 11.04 -16.33
CA THR A 157 9.17 11.74 -17.62
C THR A 157 8.46 10.97 -18.74
N LEU A 158 8.65 9.66 -18.79
CA LEU A 158 8.01 8.78 -19.76
C LEU A 158 6.48 8.88 -19.70
N VAL A 159 5.89 8.87 -18.50
CA VAL A 159 4.44 9.01 -18.32
C VAL A 159 3.95 10.41 -18.67
N THR A 160 4.69 11.47 -18.29
CA THR A 160 4.29 12.85 -18.61
C THR A 160 4.36 13.19 -20.11
N ASN A 161 5.15 12.44 -20.88
CA ASN A 161 5.28 12.63 -22.33
C ASN A 161 4.14 11.96 -23.14
N ILE A 162 3.21 11.27 -22.50
CA ILE A 162 2.02 10.71 -23.15
C ILE A 162 1.14 11.86 -23.64
N THR A 163 0.72 11.82 -24.91
CA THR A 163 -0.09 12.89 -25.55
C THR A 163 -1.43 12.42 -26.10
N PHE A 164 -1.70 11.11 -26.13
CA PHE A 164 -2.82 10.51 -26.87
C PHE A 164 -4.03 10.12 -25.99
N VAL A 165 -3.93 10.31 -24.67
CA VAL A 165 -4.96 9.95 -23.68
C VAL A 165 -4.80 10.83 -22.43
N PRO A 166 -5.86 11.17 -21.67
CA PRO A 166 -5.72 11.84 -20.39
C PRO A 166 -5.04 10.91 -19.37
N VAL A 167 -4.11 11.48 -18.61
CA VAL A 167 -3.25 10.73 -17.67
C VAL A 167 -3.22 11.39 -16.30
N ILE A 168 -3.31 10.57 -15.25
CA ILE A 168 -3.01 10.94 -13.86
C ILE A 168 -1.89 10.05 -13.34
N GLN A 169 -0.99 10.61 -12.53
CA GLN A 169 -0.03 9.85 -11.73
C GLN A 169 -0.39 9.95 -10.25
N ILE A 170 -0.42 8.81 -9.57
CA ILE A 170 -0.59 8.70 -8.12
C ILE A 170 0.57 7.89 -7.55
N PHE A 171 0.94 8.17 -6.30
CA PHE A 171 2.12 7.58 -5.66
C PHE A 171 1.73 6.93 -4.34
N TYR A 172 2.01 5.64 -4.18
CA TYR A 172 1.78 4.90 -2.95
C TYR A 172 2.62 5.51 -1.81
N PRO A 173 1.98 6.03 -0.74
CA PRO A 173 2.65 6.87 0.25
C PRO A 173 3.48 6.07 1.26
N PHE A 174 3.45 4.74 1.22
CA PHE A 174 4.07 3.87 2.21
C PHE A 174 5.00 2.84 1.58
N SER A 175 5.71 3.23 0.54
CA SER A 175 6.66 2.36 -0.12
C SER A 175 7.95 2.21 0.68
N GLN A 176 8.67 1.13 0.42
CA GLN A 176 10.01 0.90 0.97
C GLN A 176 10.99 2.04 0.63
N GLN A 177 10.81 2.73 -0.50
CA GLN A 177 11.63 3.89 -0.86
C GLN A 177 11.44 5.06 0.13
N LEU A 178 10.22 5.22 0.66
CA LEU A 178 9.87 6.30 1.59
C LEU A 178 10.15 5.93 3.05
N TYR A 179 10.21 4.63 3.38
CA TYR A 179 10.44 4.12 4.73
C TYR A 179 11.60 3.10 4.75
N PRO A 180 12.81 3.44 4.29
CA PRO A 180 13.84 2.44 4.02
C PRO A 180 14.43 1.75 5.26
N ASN A 181 14.20 2.31 6.47
CA ASN A 181 14.80 1.84 7.73
C ASN A 181 13.76 1.70 8.86
N GLU A 182 12.49 1.63 8.54
CA GLU A 182 11.39 1.51 9.51
C GLU A 182 10.20 0.84 8.83
N PHE A 183 9.26 0.30 9.60
CA PHE A 183 8.00 -0.19 9.04
C PHE A 183 7.24 0.96 8.33
N PRO A 184 6.62 0.75 7.15
CA PRO A 184 6.45 -0.51 6.43
C PRO A 184 7.54 -0.80 5.38
N GLY A 185 8.70 -0.18 5.43
CA GLY A 185 9.87 -0.68 4.68
C GLY A 185 10.65 -1.70 5.51
N LEU A 186 11.98 -1.74 5.34
CA LEU A 186 12.85 -2.71 6.02
C LEU A 186 13.36 -2.11 7.33
N ASP A 187 12.87 -2.58 8.46
CA ASP A 187 13.44 -2.19 9.76
C ASP A 187 14.77 -2.94 9.97
N PRO A 188 15.86 -2.26 10.41
CA PRO A 188 17.13 -2.92 10.72
C PRO A 188 17.03 -4.05 11.75
N ASN A 189 16.00 -4.04 12.59
CA ASN A 189 15.74 -5.05 13.60
C ASN A 189 14.69 -6.09 13.17
N ASP A 190 14.22 -6.09 11.92
CA ASP A 190 13.38 -7.17 11.38
C ASP A 190 14.14 -8.51 11.39
N CYS A 191 13.41 -9.59 11.66
CA CYS A 191 13.97 -10.93 11.61
C CYS A 191 14.35 -11.30 10.18
N PRO A 192 15.53 -11.91 9.97
CA PRO A 192 15.86 -12.48 8.67
C PRO A 192 14.78 -13.48 8.24
N ARG A 193 14.31 -13.39 7.00
CA ARG A 193 13.20 -14.22 6.47
C ARG A 193 13.24 -15.68 6.91
N ASP A 194 14.40 -16.34 6.80
CA ASP A 194 14.56 -17.77 7.03
C ASP A 194 15.14 -18.14 8.41
N ILE A 195 15.24 -17.19 9.34
CA ILE A 195 15.70 -17.51 10.69
C ILE A 195 14.70 -18.45 11.37
N VAL A 196 15.18 -19.50 12.06
CA VAL A 196 14.27 -20.40 12.77
C VAL A 196 13.69 -19.69 13.99
N ARG A 197 12.38 -19.86 14.27
CA ARG A 197 11.66 -19.15 15.35
C ARG A 197 12.38 -19.08 16.70
N HIS A 198 12.93 -20.19 17.20
CA HIS A 198 13.67 -20.17 18.47
C HIS A 198 14.91 -19.26 18.45
N LYS A 199 15.59 -19.14 17.30
CA LYS A 199 16.71 -18.22 17.11
C LYS A 199 16.23 -16.78 16.97
N ALA A 200 15.12 -16.56 16.26
CA ALA A 200 14.48 -15.25 16.13
C ALA A 200 14.11 -14.67 17.50
N LEU A 201 13.45 -15.49 18.33
CA LEU A 201 13.08 -15.14 19.70
C LEU A 201 14.31 -14.87 20.57
N ALA A 202 15.38 -15.65 20.39
CA ALA A 202 16.65 -15.42 21.09
C ALA A 202 17.37 -14.14 20.64
N SER A 203 17.29 -13.79 19.35
CA SER A 203 17.84 -12.54 18.81
C SER A 203 17.00 -11.31 19.12
N ARG A 204 15.74 -11.49 19.57
CA ARG A 204 14.80 -10.41 19.90
C ARG A 204 14.61 -9.42 18.74
N CYS A 205 14.55 -9.95 17.51
CA CYS A 205 14.18 -9.15 16.34
C CYS A 205 12.67 -8.84 16.37
N ASN A 206 12.27 -7.71 15.80
CA ASN A 206 10.96 -7.06 16.03
C ASN A 206 9.77 -8.00 15.80
N ASN A 207 9.81 -8.77 14.72
CA ASN A 207 8.73 -9.67 14.31
C ASN A 207 9.02 -11.13 14.65
N ALA A 208 9.97 -11.42 15.56
CA ALA A 208 10.35 -12.78 15.98
C ALA A 208 9.19 -13.66 16.43
N PRO A 209 8.15 -13.13 17.09
CA PRO A 209 7.00 -13.93 17.44
C PRO A 209 6.06 -14.21 16.28
N ASN A 210 6.20 -13.53 15.14
CA ASN A 210 5.19 -13.40 14.10
C ASN A 210 5.66 -13.97 12.73
N PRO A 211 6.21 -15.19 12.65
CA PRO A 211 6.46 -15.82 11.35
C PRO A 211 5.15 -16.19 10.67
N ASP A 212 5.20 -16.32 9.36
CA ASP A 212 4.09 -16.81 8.56
C ASP A 212 3.77 -18.28 8.87
N ARG A 213 2.70 -18.77 8.27
CA ARG A 213 2.26 -20.16 8.44
C ARG A 213 3.33 -21.20 8.09
N TYR A 214 4.35 -20.83 7.30
CA TYR A 214 5.46 -21.68 6.91
C TYR A 214 6.72 -21.44 7.74
N GLY A 215 6.67 -20.55 8.74
CA GLY A 215 7.78 -20.24 9.63
C GLY A 215 8.73 -19.17 9.11
N HIS A 216 8.39 -18.44 8.05
CA HIS A 216 9.22 -17.37 7.50
C HIS A 216 8.78 -15.99 7.98
N TYR A 217 9.71 -15.04 8.08
CA TYR A 217 9.39 -13.65 8.41
C TYR A 217 9.15 -12.80 7.18
N ARG A 218 8.51 -11.66 7.42
CA ARG A 218 8.17 -10.65 6.42
C ARG A 218 9.36 -10.31 5.51
N GLU A 219 9.10 -10.30 4.20
CA GLU A 219 10.01 -9.75 3.21
C GLU A 219 9.34 -8.54 2.54
N VAL A 220 9.97 -7.37 2.66
CA VAL A 220 9.37 -6.08 2.30
C VAL A 220 9.02 -6.00 0.81
N SER A 221 9.90 -6.51 -0.05
CA SER A 221 9.76 -6.49 -1.51
C SER A 221 8.52 -7.23 -2.01
N ILE A 222 8.02 -8.22 -1.26
CA ILE A 222 6.82 -8.98 -1.65
C ILE A 222 5.56 -8.46 -0.97
N VAL A 223 5.68 -7.96 0.27
CA VAL A 223 4.57 -7.42 1.05
C VAL A 223 4.08 -6.07 0.49
N GLN A 224 4.98 -5.26 -0.08
CA GLN A 224 4.57 -3.99 -0.72
C GLN A 224 3.54 -4.20 -1.84
N ILE A 225 3.58 -5.32 -2.56
CA ILE A 225 2.72 -5.59 -3.72
C ILE A 225 1.23 -5.57 -3.32
N LYS A 226 0.86 -6.27 -2.25
CA LYS A 226 -0.53 -6.32 -1.76
C LYS A 226 -0.96 -5.01 -1.11
N HIS A 227 -0.07 -4.33 -0.38
CA HIS A 227 -0.40 -3.00 0.15
C HIS A 227 -0.67 -1.99 -0.97
N HIS A 228 0.24 -1.87 -1.94
CA HIS A 228 0.08 -0.98 -3.08
C HIS A 228 -1.20 -1.32 -3.85
N TRP A 229 -1.48 -2.62 -4.04
CA TRP A 229 -2.68 -3.04 -4.76
C TRP A 229 -3.97 -2.60 -4.07
N TRP A 230 -4.06 -2.79 -2.75
CA TRP A 230 -5.22 -2.40 -1.96
C TRP A 230 -5.36 -0.89 -1.84
N TRP A 231 -4.25 -0.19 -1.60
CA TRP A 231 -4.23 1.27 -1.48
C TRP A 231 -4.70 1.93 -2.78
N LYS A 232 -4.15 1.56 -3.94
CA LYS A 232 -4.46 2.24 -5.21
C LYS A 232 -5.93 2.09 -5.58
N LEU A 233 -6.53 0.93 -5.27
CA LEU A 233 -7.94 0.67 -5.52
C LEU A 233 -8.81 1.63 -4.70
N ASN A 234 -8.53 1.72 -3.39
CA ASN A 234 -9.27 2.61 -2.49
C ASN A 234 -9.02 4.08 -2.80
N PHE A 235 -7.79 4.45 -3.17
CA PHE A 235 -7.45 5.82 -3.54
C PHE A 235 -8.24 6.28 -4.78
N VAL A 236 -8.34 5.43 -5.80
CA VAL A 236 -9.07 5.77 -7.02
C VAL A 236 -10.57 5.93 -6.78
N PHE A 237 -11.19 5.07 -5.97
CA PHE A 237 -12.63 5.16 -5.68
C PHE A 237 -13.00 6.25 -4.67
N ASN A 238 -12.14 6.56 -3.69
CA ASN A 238 -12.45 7.51 -2.62
C ASN A 238 -11.88 8.92 -2.86
N SER A 239 -10.68 9.01 -3.44
CA SER A 239 -9.86 10.22 -3.34
C SER A 239 -9.72 10.97 -4.65
N ILE A 240 -9.87 10.32 -5.81
CA ILE A 240 -9.69 10.99 -7.11
C ILE A 240 -10.90 11.87 -7.42
N GLU A 241 -10.70 13.19 -7.36
CA GLU A 241 -11.77 14.20 -7.42
C GLU A 241 -12.65 14.08 -8.65
N ILE A 242 -12.04 13.88 -9.82
CA ILE A 242 -12.77 13.78 -11.10
C ILE A 242 -13.63 12.51 -11.21
N LEU A 243 -13.37 11.51 -10.36
CA LEU A 243 -14.09 10.25 -10.30
C LEU A 243 -15.05 10.17 -9.11
N GLN A 244 -15.02 11.14 -8.20
CA GLN A 244 -15.92 11.17 -7.05
C GLN A 244 -17.38 11.14 -7.52
N ASN A 245 -18.21 10.36 -6.82
CA ASN A 245 -19.63 10.13 -7.10
C ASN A 245 -19.94 9.44 -8.45
N ARG A 246 -18.93 9.01 -9.23
CA ARG A 246 -19.12 8.24 -10.46
C ARG A 246 -19.19 6.75 -10.15
N THR A 247 -20.39 6.19 -10.14
CA THR A 247 -20.61 4.75 -9.88
C THR A 247 -20.69 3.90 -11.16
N ASP A 248 -20.75 4.55 -12.33
CA ASP A 248 -20.85 3.92 -13.65
C ASP A 248 -19.50 3.51 -14.24
N ASN A 249 -18.40 3.96 -13.63
CA ASN A 249 -17.05 3.70 -14.10
C ASN A 249 -16.65 2.24 -13.85
N LEU A 250 -15.83 1.71 -14.76
CA LEU A 250 -15.25 0.38 -14.67
C LEU A 250 -13.73 0.50 -14.70
N LEU A 251 -13.08 0.12 -13.59
CA LEU A 251 -11.62 0.07 -13.53
C LEU A 251 -11.14 -1.19 -14.23
N LEU A 252 -10.17 -1.05 -15.14
CA LEU A 252 -9.40 -2.15 -15.72
C LEU A 252 -8.03 -2.16 -15.05
N LEU A 253 -7.76 -3.19 -14.25
CA LEU A 253 -6.51 -3.33 -13.51
C LEU A 253 -5.42 -3.91 -14.41
N LEU A 254 -4.31 -3.21 -14.51
CA LEU A 254 -3.18 -3.54 -15.37
C LEU A 254 -1.86 -3.39 -14.59
N GLU A 255 -0.80 -3.98 -15.13
CA GLU A 255 0.57 -3.85 -14.62
C GLU A 255 1.49 -3.36 -15.76
N GLU A 256 2.63 -2.75 -15.40
CA GLU A 256 3.58 -2.15 -16.34
C GLU A 256 4.15 -3.11 -17.40
N ASP A 257 4.03 -4.43 -17.20
CA ASP A 257 4.50 -5.48 -18.11
C ASP A 257 3.36 -6.24 -18.82
N PHE A 258 2.15 -5.67 -18.82
CA PHE A 258 1.05 -6.20 -19.61
C PHE A 258 1.12 -5.72 -21.06
N TYR A 259 0.37 -6.39 -21.94
CA TYR A 259 0.14 -6.02 -23.33
C TYR A 259 -1.34 -6.12 -23.62
N LEU A 260 -1.94 -5.08 -24.20
CA LEU A 260 -3.34 -5.07 -24.63
C LEU A 260 -3.41 -5.27 -26.14
N SER A 261 -4.35 -6.10 -26.60
CA SER A 261 -4.66 -6.16 -28.03
C SER A 261 -5.33 -4.86 -28.50
N PRO A 262 -5.22 -4.51 -29.80
CA PRO A 262 -5.85 -3.30 -30.35
C PRO A 262 -7.37 -3.20 -30.11
N ASP A 263 -8.07 -4.34 -30.00
CA ASP A 263 -9.52 -4.39 -29.78
C ASP A 263 -9.93 -4.53 -28.30
N ALA A 264 -9.00 -4.46 -27.34
CA ALA A 264 -9.25 -4.83 -25.95
C ALA A 264 -10.43 -4.09 -25.30
N LEU A 265 -10.51 -2.76 -25.44
CA LEU A 265 -11.59 -1.94 -24.88
C LEU A 265 -12.91 -2.12 -25.62
N VAL A 266 -12.85 -2.26 -26.95
CA VAL A 266 -14.04 -2.55 -27.78
C VAL A 266 -14.63 -3.91 -27.41
N PHE A 267 -13.76 -4.91 -27.19
CA PHE A 267 -14.16 -6.25 -26.77
C PHE A 267 -14.74 -6.23 -25.35
N LEU A 268 -14.13 -5.49 -24.41
CA LEU A 268 -14.66 -5.31 -23.05
C LEU A 268 -16.08 -4.73 -23.07
N LYS A 269 -16.29 -3.66 -23.84
CA LYS A 269 -17.61 -3.04 -24.03
C LYS A 269 -18.64 -4.05 -24.53
N LYS A 270 -18.23 -4.91 -25.46
CA LYS A 270 -19.09 -5.96 -26.00
C LYS A 270 -19.38 -7.07 -24.98
N MET A 271 -18.43 -7.40 -24.09
CA MET A 271 -18.67 -8.31 -22.96
C MET A 271 -19.71 -7.73 -22.00
N GLU A 272 -19.62 -6.43 -21.67
CA GLU A 272 -20.61 -5.76 -20.82
C GLU A 272 -22.02 -5.81 -21.41
N MET A 273 -22.16 -5.47 -22.69
CA MET A 273 -23.45 -5.49 -23.39
C MET A 273 -24.09 -6.88 -23.44
N GLU A 274 -23.28 -7.93 -23.43
CA GLU A 274 -23.73 -9.32 -23.53
C GLU A 274 -23.84 -10.00 -22.16
N LYS A 275 -23.47 -9.32 -21.06
CA LYS A 275 -23.45 -9.88 -19.70
C LYS A 275 -24.80 -10.47 -19.32
N GLU A 276 -25.88 -9.70 -19.42
CA GLU A 276 -27.21 -10.13 -18.99
C GLU A 276 -27.71 -11.36 -19.77
N ARG A 277 -27.30 -11.49 -21.04
CA ARG A 277 -27.66 -12.63 -21.89
C ARG A 277 -26.79 -13.86 -21.63
N LEU A 278 -25.50 -13.69 -21.40
CA LEU A 278 -24.52 -14.78 -21.38
C LEU A 278 -24.15 -15.23 -19.96
N CYS A 279 -24.09 -14.32 -19.00
CA CYS A 279 -23.73 -14.59 -17.62
C CYS A 279 -24.25 -13.48 -16.68
N PRO A 280 -25.57 -13.43 -16.43
CA PRO A 280 -26.14 -12.48 -15.47
C PRO A 280 -25.51 -12.64 -14.07
N GLU A 281 -25.04 -13.84 -13.73
CA GLU A 281 -24.40 -14.15 -12.45
C GLU A 281 -22.91 -13.76 -12.36
N CYS A 282 -22.26 -13.36 -13.45
CA CYS A 282 -20.83 -13.02 -13.44
C CYS A 282 -20.60 -11.70 -12.70
N LEU A 283 -19.67 -11.68 -11.75
CA LEU A 283 -19.41 -10.53 -10.90
C LEU A 283 -18.53 -9.47 -11.58
N PHE A 284 -17.61 -9.90 -12.45
CA PHE A 284 -16.72 -9.03 -13.19
C PHE A 284 -16.18 -9.71 -14.45
N TYR A 285 -15.42 -8.93 -15.24
CA TYR A 285 -14.81 -9.34 -16.49
C TYR A 285 -13.30 -9.43 -16.37
N THR A 286 -12.69 -10.33 -17.15
CA THR A 286 -11.23 -10.37 -17.33
C THR A 286 -10.89 -10.48 -18.81
N LEU A 287 -9.93 -9.68 -19.27
CA LEU A 287 -9.55 -9.63 -20.69
C LEU A 287 -8.44 -10.62 -21.03
N GLY A 288 -7.68 -11.06 -20.04
CA GLY A 288 -6.65 -12.06 -20.20
C GLY A 288 -7.06 -13.45 -19.74
N ASN A 289 -6.44 -14.45 -20.34
CA ASN A 289 -6.31 -15.77 -19.74
C ASN A 289 -4.89 -16.29 -20.01
N LEU A 290 -4.38 -17.16 -19.13
CA LEU A 290 -3.01 -17.69 -19.22
C LEU A 290 -2.80 -18.65 -20.39
N GLU A 291 -3.84 -19.05 -21.11
CA GLU A 291 -3.78 -20.02 -22.20
C GLU A 291 -3.59 -19.27 -23.54
N LYS A 292 -2.44 -19.45 -24.18
CA LYS A 292 -2.20 -18.87 -25.51
C LYS A 292 -3.13 -19.51 -26.53
N SER A 293 -4.06 -18.73 -27.08
CA SER A 293 -4.99 -19.21 -28.12
C SER A 293 -4.29 -19.65 -29.40
N GLY A 294 -3.06 -19.16 -29.63
CA GLY A 294 -2.18 -19.59 -30.71
C GLY A 294 -2.89 -19.68 -32.06
N ARG A 295 -2.79 -20.82 -32.74
CA ARG A 295 -3.44 -21.06 -34.04
C ARG A 295 -4.97 -21.04 -34.02
N GLN A 296 -5.59 -21.13 -32.84
CA GLN A 296 -7.05 -21.11 -32.69
C GLN A 296 -7.62 -19.71 -32.49
N PHE A 297 -6.79 -18.65 -32.45
CA PHE A 297 -7.23 -17.28 -32.17
C PHE A 297 -8.44 -16.88 -33.00
N GLY A 298 -8.42 -17.05 -34.32
CA GLY A 298 -9.55 -16.70 -35.18
C GLY A 298 -10.86 -17.45 -34.89
N LYS A 299 -10.80 -18.68 -34.40
CA LYS A 299 -12.00 -19.45 -34.00
C LYS A 299 -12.55 -18.99 -32.65
N LEU A 300 -11.68 -18.47 -31.79
CA LEU A 300 -11.97 -18.09 -30.41
C LEU A 300 -12.17 -16.57 -30.23
N SER A 301 -11.91 -15.76 -31.25
CA SER A 301 -11.88 -14.30 -31.12
C SER A 301 -13.25 -13.69 -30.80
N SER A 302 -14.35 -14.30 -31.22
CA SER A 302 -15.72 -13.91 -30.85
C SER A 302 -16.29 -14.70 -29.66
N LYS A 303 -15.43 -15.40 -28.92
CA LYS A 303 -15.84 -16.28 -27.81
C LYS A 303 -15.43 -15.72 -26.45
N ILE A 304 -16.30 -15.96 -25.48
CA ILE A 304 -16.03 -15.77 -24.05
C ILE A 304 -16.15 -17.11 -23.33
N SER A 305 -15.55 -17.20 -22.16
CA SER A 305 -15.67 -18.34 -21.27
C SER A 305 -16.11 -17.85 -19.89
N ILE A 306 -16.70 -18.74 -19.11
CA ILE A 306 -17.20 -18.46 -17.77
C ILE A 306 -16.56 -19.45 -16.81
N ALA A 307 -16.03 -18.97 -15.69
CA ALA A 307 -15.45 -19.80 -14.65
C ALA A 307 -15.66 -19.19 -13.27
N TYR A 308 -15.49 -20.00 -12.22
CA TYR A 308 -15.32 -19.49 -10.87
C TYR A 308 -14.02 -18.70 -10.73
N TRP A 309 -14.05 -17.63 -9.91
CA TRP A 309 -12.87 -16.81 -9.65
C TRP A 309 -11.68 -17.66 -9.18
N HIS A 310 -10.53 -17.35 -9.75
CA HIS A 310 -9.24 -17.95 -9.45
C HIS A 310 -8.15 -16.95 -9.86
N ALA A 311 -7.04 -16.89 -9.14
CA ALA A 311 -5.92 -15.97 -9.40
C ALA A 311 -5.38 -16.01 -10.84
N ARG A 312 -5.62 -17.12 -11.56
CA ARG A 312 -5.25 -17.28 -12.98
C ARG A 312 -6.01 -16.36 -13.95
N TYR A 313 -7.07 -15.71 -13.46
CA TYR A 313 -7.89 -14.77 -14.22
C TYR A 313 -7.61 -13.32 -13.76
N ASN A 314 -6.48 -13.05 -13.10
CA ASN A 314 -6.08 -11.71 -12.66
C ASN A 314 -5.72 -10.76 -13.83
N LEU A 315 -5.38 -11.30 -15.01
CA LEU A 315 -4.95 -10.54 -16.18
C LEU A 315 -6.07 -9.66 -16.76
N GLY A 316 -5.92 -8.34 -16.63
CA GLY A 316 -6.91 -7.38 -17.10
C GLY A 316 -8.26 -7.56 -16.39
N MET A 317 -8.22 -7.81 -15.09
CA MET A 317 -9.41 -7.89 -14.24
C MET A 317 -10.09 -6.52 -14.13
N THR A 318 -11.42 -6.53 -14.09
CA THR A 318 -12.21 -5.31 -13.91
C THR A 318 -12.81 -5.20 -12.51
N ILE A 319 -12.90 -3.97 -12.00
CA ILE A 319 -13.59 -3.66 -10.74
C ILE A 319 -14.63 -2.56 -11.01
N SER A 320 -15.90 -2.89 -10.79
CA SER A 320 -16.98 -1.90 -10.74
C SER A 320 -17.08 -1.27 -9.35
N TYR A 321 -17.77 -0.14 -9.24
CA TYR A 321 -18.08 0.45 -7.94
C TYR A 321 -18.78 -0.53 -6.99
N SER A 322 -19.76 -1.29 -7.49
CA SER A 322 -20.48 -2.30 -6.69
C SER A 322 -19.58 -3.42 -6.19
N LEU A 323 -18.64 -3.90 -7.01
CA LEU A 323 -17.66 -4.89 -6.58
C LEU A 323 -16.69 -4.30 -5.56
N TRP A 324 -16.23 -3.07 -5.76
CA TRP A 324 -15.36 -2.40 -4.80
C TRP A 324 -16.03 -2.24 -3.42
N VAL A 325 -17.29 -1.77 -3.36
CA VAL A 325 -18.05 -1.69 -2.10
C VAL A 325 -18.13 -3.05 -1.41
N LEU A 326 -18.35 -4.12 -2.18
CA LEU A 326 -18.37 -5.48 -1.65
C LEU A 326 -17.00 -5.92 -1.11
N LEU A 327 -15.90 -5.55 -1.76
CA LEU A 327 -14.55 -5.84 -1.29
C LEU A 327 -14.23 -5.05 -0.01
N VAL A 328 -14.58 -3.77 0.06
CA VAL A 328 -14.36 -2.93 1.25
C VAL A 328 -15.13 -3.47 2.46
N LYS A 329 -16.31 -4.06 2.26
CA LYS A 329 -17.06 -4.72 3.33
C LYS A 329 -16.24 -5.79 4.06
N TYR A 330 -15.29 -6.43 3.37
CA TYR A 330 -14.42 -7.48 3.92
C TYR A 330 -12.94 -7.06 3.89
N ALA A 331 -12.68 -5.77 4.04
CA ALA A 331 -11.34 -5.21 4.03
C ALA A 331 -10.47 -5.79 5.15
N GLU A 332 -11.06 -5.98 6.34
CA GLU A 332 -10.34 -6.54 7.49
C GLU A 332 -9.85 -7.95 7.17
N GLU A 333 -10.71 -8.84 6.68
CA GLU A 333 -10.29 -10.20 6.34
C GLU A 333 -9.29 -10.22 5.19
N PHE A 334 -9.45 -9.38 4.16
CA PHE A 334 -8.46 -9.26 3.10
C PHE A 334 -7.06 -8.92 3.65
N CYS A 335 -7.02 -7.98 4.61
CA CYS A 335 -5.80 -7.50 5.23
C CYS A 335 -5.20 -8.47 6.28
N THR A 336 -5.95 -9.45 6.77
CA THR A 336 -5.44 -10.43 7.77
C THR A 336 -5.18 -11.82 7.20
N ILE A 337 -5.61 -12.11 5.96
CA ILE A 337 -5.23 -13.36 5.28
C ILE A 337 -3.71 -13.41 5.11
N ASP A 338 -3.10 -14.47 5.65
CA ASP A 338 -1.67 -14.79 5.54
C ASP A 338 -1.27 -15.19 4.11
N ASP A 339 -1.46 -14.27 3.17
CA ASP A 339 -1.04 -14.36 1.78
C ASP A 339 -0.59 -12.97 1.31
N TYR A 340 0.69 -12.83 0.98
CA TYR A 340 1.22 -11.58 0.42
C TYR A 340 0.72 -11.29 -0.99
N ASN A 341 0.12 -12.27 -1.69
CA ASN A 341 -0.42 -12.06 -3.02
C ASN A 341 -1.87 -11.56 -2.91
N TRP A 342 -2.15 -10.39 -3.49
CA TRP A 342 -3.48 -9.80 -3.46
C TRP A 342 -4.52 -10.68 -4.16
N ASP A 343 -4.16 -11.34 -5.26
CA ASP A 343 -5.06 -12.16 -6.07
C ASP A 343 -5.43 -13.48 -5.37
N TRP A 344 -4.47 -14.15 -4.74
CA TRP A 344 -4.74 -15.32 -3.90
C TRP A 344 -5.50 -14.96 -2.63
N SER A 345 -5.23 -13.79 -2.03
CA SER A 345 -6.06 -13.24 -0.95
C SER A 345 -7.51 -13.07 -1.39
N LEU A 346 -7.76 -12.55 -2.61
CA LEU A 346 -9.11 -12.48 -3.18
C LEU A 346 -9.73 -13.86 -3.44
N VAL A 347 -8.95 -14.85 -3.89
CA VAL A 347 -9.44 -16.24 -4.04
C VAL A 347 -9.90 -16.78 -2.71
N TYR A 348 -9.08 -16.65 -1.67
CA TYR A 348 -9.42 -17.11 -0.33
C TYR A 348 -10.68 -16.41 0.20
N LEU A 349 -10.72 -15.07 0.11
CA LEU A 349 -11.88 -14.29 0.51
C LEU A 349 -13.15 -14.72 -0.25
N ALA A 350 -13.03 -14.97 -1.56
CA ALA A 350 -14.14 -15.41 -2.39
C ALA A 350 -14.64 -16.83 -2.08
N GLN A 351 -13.76 -17.71 -1.62
CA GLN A 351 -14.12 -19.04 -1.13
C GLN A 351 -14.92 -18.95 0.17
N GLN A 352 -14.54 -18.03 1.07
CA GLN A 352 -15.16 -17.88 2.40
C GLN A 352 -16.45 -17.06 2.38
N ARG A 353 -16.51 -15.96 1.63
CA ARG A 353 -17.58 -14.96 1.71
C ARG A 353 -18.48 -14.91 0.47
N PHE A 354 -17.94 -15.17 -0.72
CA PHE A 354 -18.64 -14.96 -1.99
C PHE A 354 -19.16 -16.26 -2.64
N HIS A 355 -19.04 -17.40 -1.97
CA HIS A 355 -19.50 -18.71 -2.46
C HIS A 355 -19.02 -19.06 -3.88
N PHE A 356 -17.76 -18.70 -4.21
CA PHE A 356 -17.18 -18.83 -5.55
C PHE A 356 -17.93 -17.96 -6.59
N PRO A 357 -17.61 -16.67 -6.72
CA PRO A 357 -18.23 -15.81 -7.72
C PRO A 357 -17.78 -16.23 -9.12
N ARG A 358 -18.66 -16.03 -10.10
CA ARG A 358 -18.34 -16.31 -11.50
C ARG A 358 -17.73 -15.10 -12.18
N VAL A 359 -16.88 -15.38 -13.15
CA VAL A 359 -16.13 -14.40 -13.93
C VAL A 359 -16.35 -14.71 -15.41
N MET A 360 -16.66 -13.67 -16.17
CA MET A 360 -16.70 -13.76 -17.63
C MET A 360 -15.34 -13.33 -18.17
N TYR A 361 -14.67 -14.21 -18.91
CA TYR A 361 -13.35 -13.90 -19.43
C TYR A 361 -13.24 -14.12 -20.93
N SER A 362 -12.37 -13.35 -21.57
CA SER A 362 -12.10 -13.52 -23.00
C SER A 362 -11.42 -14.85 -23.27
N THR A 363 -11.98 -15.69 -24.15
CA THR A 363 -11.37 -16.99 -24.52
C THR A 363 -10.12 -16.79 -25.38
N ALA A 364 -10.19 -15.88 -26.36
CA ALA A 364 -9.01 -15.39 -27.04
C ALA A 364 -8.41 -14.23 -26.24
N THR A 365 -7.22 -14.38 -25.69
CA THR A 365 -6.68 -13.39 -24.75
C THR A 365 -6.55 -12.00 -25.39
N ARG A 366 -7.00 -10.96 -24.69
CA ARG A 366 -6.86 -9.53 -25.04
C ARG A 366 -5.80 -8.85 -24.18
N VAL A 367 -5.41 -9.49 -23.07
CA VAL A 367 -4.35 -9.02 -22.16
C VAL A 367 -3.35 -10.14 -21.94
N ILE A 368 -2.07 -9.86 -22.23
CA ILE A 368 -0.97 -10.82 -22.08
C ILE A 368 0.04 -10.24 -21.09
N HIS A 369 0.54 -11.08 -20.19
CA HIS A 369 1.70 -10.74 -19.36
C HIS A 369 2.99 -10.99 -20.14
N LEU A 370 3.75 -9.94 -20.41
CA LEU A 370 5.03 -10.01 -21.14
C LEU A 370 6.21 -10.27 -20.22
N GLY A 371 6.09 -9.99 -18.92
CA GLY A 371 7.12 -10.15 -17.91
C GLY A 371 7.85 -11.50 -18.02
N SER A 372 9.17 -11.45 -18.08
CA SER A 372 10.05 -12.62 -18.06
C SER A 372 10.97 -12.67 -16.82
N CYS A 373 10.94 -11.60 -16.02
CA CYS A 373 11.70 -11.34 -14.81
C CYS A 373 10.82 -10.65 -13.76
N GLY A 374 11.21 -10.65 -12.49
CA GLY A 374 10.44 -10.10 -11.36
C GLY A 374 10.28 -11.11 -10.22
N THR A 375 9.41 -10.83 -9.25
CA THR A 375 9.26 -11.57 -7.99
C THR A 375 9.06 -13.08 -8.16
N HIS A 376 8.42 -13.51 -9.24
CA HIS A 376 8.16 -14.94 -9.53
C HIS A 376 9.15 -15.58 -10.51
N HIS A 377 10.15 -14.84 -10.98
CA HIS A 377 11.10 -15.30 -11.98
C HIS A 377 12.52 -15.33 -11.45
N LYS A 378 13.18 -16.49 -11.56
CA LYS A 378 14.60 -16.66 -11.19
C LYS A 378 15.58 -16.04 -12.20
N LYS A 379 15.09 -15.49 -13.32
CA LYS A 379 15.92 -14.96 -14.41
C LYS A 379 16.06 -13.44 -14.26
N PHE A 380 17.27 -12.93 -14.52
CA PHE A 380 17.50 -11.50 -14.69
C PHE A 380 16.75 -10.98 -15.92
N CYS A 381 16.26 -9.74 -15.83
CA CYS A 381 15.65 -9.06 -16.98
C CYS A 381 16.69 -8.95 -18.09
N SER A 382 16.40 -9.51 -19.27
CA SER A 382 17.28 -9.47 -20.44
C SER A 382 16.56 -8.78 -21.59
N ASN A 383 17.14 -7.67 -22.04
CA ASN A 383 16.56 -6.85 -23.10
C ASN A 383 16.35 -7.66 -24.39
N GLU A 384 17.28 -8.54 -24.78
CA GLU A 384 17.17 -9.29 -26.05
C GLU A 384 15.99 -10.27 -26.07
N SER A 385 15.84 -11.09 -25.02
CA SER A 385 14.73 -12.05 -24.95
C SER A 385 13.37 -11.37 -24.81
N ASP A 386 13.33 -10.22 -24.12
CA ASP A 386 12.12 -9.45 -23.94
C ASP A 386 11.69 -8.77 -25.24
N ILE A 387 12.64 -8.15 -25.97
CA ILE A 387 12.40 -7.58 -27.30
C ILE A 387 11.90 -8.65 -28.29
N ALA A 388 12.48 -9.86 -28.27
CA ALA A 388 12.03 -10.95 -29.12
C ALA A 388 10.57 -11.35 -28.81
N ARG A 389 10.20 -11.43 -27.54
CA ARG A 389 8.83 -11.73 -27.10
C ARG A 389 7.85 -10.62 -27.49
N TRP A 390 8.24 -9.36 -27.39
CA TRP A 390 7.42 -8.22 -27.81
C TRP A 390 7.19 -8.27 -29.32
N THR A 391 8.25 -8.47 -30.09
CA THR A 391 8.18 -8.61 -31.56
C THR A 391 7.28 -9.78 -31.98
N GLU A 392 7.37 -10.93 -31.29
CA GLU A 392 6.49 -12.08 -31.52
C GLU A 392 5.02 -11.73 -31.21
N THR A 393 4.78 -10.99 -30.13
CA THR A 393 3.42 -10.59 -29.70
C THR A 393 2.80 -9.58 -30.68
N ASP A 394 3.57 -8.58 -31.10
CA ASP A 394 3.14 -7.61 -32.12
C ASP A 394 2.81 -8.35 -33.42
N LYS A 395 3.73 -9.20 -33.89
CA LYS A 395 3.51 -10.02 -35.08
C LYS A 395 2.26 -10.89 -34.96
N PHE A 396 2.04 -11.51 -33.81
CA PHE A 396 0.86 -12.35 -33.56
C PHE A 396 -0.44 -11.56 -33.77
N TYR A 397 -0.56 -10.36 -33.21
CA TYR A 397 -1.78 -9.56 -33.37
C TYR A 397 -1.90 -8.93 -34.76
N GLN A 398 -0.78 -8.59 -35.42
CA GLN A 398 -0.79 -8.15 -36.81
C GLN A 398 -1.27 -9.27 -37.75
N ASP A 399 -0.72 -10.48 -37.61
CA ASP A 399 -1.10 -11.66 -38.41
C ASP A 399 -2.58 -12.05 -38.18
N ASN A 400 -3.13 -11.74 -37.00
CA ASN A 400 -4.50 -12.02 -36.62
C ASN A 400 -5.43 -10.80 -36.68
N LYS A 401 -5.01 -9.68 -37.29
CA LYS A 401 -5.77 -8.41 -37.31
C LYS A 401 -7.20 -8.56 -37.82
N LYS A 402 -7.42 -9.43 -38.82
CA LYS A 402 -8.75 -9.72 -39.39
C LYS A 402 -9.74 -10.40 -38.42
N TYR A 403 -9.24 -10.97 -37.32
CA TYR A 403 -10.06 -11.64 -36.31
C TYR A 403 -10.31 -10.77 -35.07
N LEU A 404 -9.59 -9.65 -34.93
CA LEU A 404 -9.88 -8.61 -33.95
C LEU A 404 -11.19 -7.90 -34.31
N PHE A 405 -11.78 -7.18 -33.36
CA PHE A 405 -13.03 -6.43 -33.55
C PHE A 405 -14.19 -7.31 -34.06
N PRO A 406 -14.57 -8.38 -33.33
CA PRO A 406 -15.60 -9.30 -33.79
C PRO A 406 -16.96 -8.58 -33.94
N ILE A 407 -17.47 -8.56 -35.18
CA ILE A 407 -18.75 -7.93 -35.54
C ILE A 407 -19.94 -8.77 -35.03
N THR A 408 -19.79 -10.09 -34.99
CA THR A 408 -20.84 -11.02 -34.55
C THR A 408 -21.04 -10.98 -33.04
N SER A 409 -22.26 -11.27 -32.55
CA SER A 409 -22.57 -11.42 -31.13
C SER A 409 -21.61 -12.39 -30.43
N LEU A 410 -21.28 -12.11 -29.16
CA LEU A 410 -20.37 -12.99 -28.41
C LEU A 410 -21.11 -14.30 -28.09
N SER A 411 -20.35 -15.39 -27.98
CA SER A 411 -20.92 -16.68 -27.57
C SER A 411 -20.02 -17.39 -26.57
N VAL A 412 -20.64 -18.15 -25.67
CA VAL A 412 -19.91 -18.94 -24.68
C VAL A 412 -19.19 -20.09 -25.39
N HIS A 413 -17.88 -20.20 -25.20
CA HIS A 413 -17.10 -21.35 -25.62
C HIS A 413 -17.10 -22.43 -24.53
N LEU A 414 -16.76 -22.05 -23.30
CA LEU A 414 -16.69 -22.96 -22.16
C LEU A 414 -17.32 -22.33 -20.92
N LYS A 415 -18.06 -23.16 -20.18
CA LYS A 415 -18.57 -22.84 -18.85
C LYS A 415 -18.02 -23.87 -17.87
N TYR A 416 -17.07 -23.45 -17.05
CA TYR A 416 -16.43 -24.31 -16.05
C TYR A 416 -17.32 -24.41 -14.81
N GLU A 417 -18.01 -25.53 -14.67
CA GLU A 417 -18.91 -25.82 -13.55
C GLU A 417 -18.18 -26.43 -12.33
N GLY A 418 -16.95 -26.93 -12.51
CA GLY A 418 -16.17 -27.52 -11.43
C GLY A 418 -15.64 -26.48 -10.44
N LYS A 419 -16.13 -26.51 -9.20
CA LYS A 419 -15.48 -25.80 -8.09
C LYS A 419 -14.08 -26.36 -7.89
N ARG A 420 -13.08 -25.49 -7.81
CA ARG A 420 -11.70 -25.89 -7.51
C ARG A 420 -11.54 -26.21 -6.02
N PRO A 421 -10.63 -27.13 -5.66
CA PRO A 421 -10.36 -27.42 -4.27
C PRO A 421 -9.91 -26.17 -3.52
N PHE A 422 -10.23 -26.14 -2.23
CA PHE A 422 -9.80 -25.08 -1.31
C PHE A 422 -8.28 -24.90 -1.39
N LYS A 423 -7.82 -23.65 -1.46
CA LYS A 423 -6.40 -23.32 -1.51
C LYS A 423 -6.02 -22.64 -0.21
N GLN A 424 -5.00 -23.18 0.45
CA GLN A 424 -4.44 -22.53 1.63
C GLN A 424 -3.66 -21.27 1.19
N PRO A 425 -3.62 -20.23 2.04
CA PRO A 425 -2.81 -19.04 1.84
C PRO A 425 -1.31 -19.37 1.62
N ASN A 426 -0.62 -18.54 0.83
CA ASN A 426 0.80 -18.72 0.47
C ASN A 426 1.80 -18.24 1.54
N GLY A 427 1.35 -17.65 2.64
CA GLY A 427 2.22 -17.10 3.69
C GLY A 427 2.71 -15.68 3.37
N GLY A 428 3.76 -15.27 4.07
CA GLY A 428 4.42 -13.96 3.93
C GLY A 428 3.60 -12.76 4.40
N TRP A 429 2.50 -12.95 5.14
CA TRP A 429 1.60 -11.88 5.56
C TRP A 429 1.07 -12.10 6.99
N SER A 430 1.98 -12.11 7.96
CA SER A 430 1.71 -12.58 9.32
C SER A 430 2.08 -11.59 10.42
N ASP A 431 1.99 -10.28 10.19
CA ASP A 431 2.27 -9.33 11.27
C ASP A 431 1.10 -9.30 12.27
N VAL A 432 1.30 -9.95 13.43
CA VAL A 432 0.28 -10.19 14.43
C VAL A 432 0.23 -9.03 15.41
N ARG A 433 -0.98 -8.48 15.59
CA ARG A 433 -1.25 -7.32 16.45
C ARG A 433 -1.59 -7.69 17.89
N ALA A 434 -1.92 -8.96 18.19
CA ALA A 434 -2.30 -9.38 19.54
C ALA A 434 -1.87 -10.83 19.89
N TRP A 435 -1.61 -11.09 21.17
CA TRP A 435 -1.19 -12.40 21.67
C TRP A 435 -1.49 -12.59 23.16
N TYR A 436 -1.63 -13.83 23.63
CA TYR A 436 -1.58 -14.17 25.06
C TYR A 436 -0.21 -13.90 25.64
N MET A 437 -0.18 -13.39 26.88
CA MET A 437 1.07 -13.12 27.60
C MET A 437 1.55 -14.32 28.43
N ASP A 438 2.86 -14.41 28.63
CA ASP A 438 3.45 -15.26 29.67
C ASP A 438 3.26 -14.68 31.09
N ASP A 439 3.58 -15.48 32.11
CA ASP A 439 3.35 -15.12 33.52
C ASP A 439 4.44 -14.21 34.12
N ARG A 440 5.40 -13.72 33.31
CA ARG A 440 6.50 -12.88 33.83
C ARG A 440 6.02 -11.44 34.05
N THR A 441 6.44 -10.85 35.17
CA THR A 441 6.07 -9.47 35.54
C THR A 441 7.23 -8.47 35.40
N GLU A 442 8.43 -8.96 35.14
CA GLU A 442 9.62 -8.14 34.91
C GLU A 442 9.63 -7.57 33.50
N HIS A 443 10.21 -6.39 33.30
CA HIS A 443 10.32 -5.74 31.99
C HIS A 443 9.00 -5.63 31.22
N PRO A 444 7.98 -4.94 31.77
CA PRO A 444 6.63 -4.91 31.21
C PRO A 444 6.51 -4.34 29.78
N GLN A 445 7.57 -3.69 29.29
CA GLN A 445 7.70 -3.18 27.91
C GLN A 445 8.29 -4.21 26.93
N ASP A 446 8.68 -5.41 27.40
CA ASP A 446 8.97 -6.56 26.54
C ASP A 446 7.67 -7.17 26.02
N GLU A 447 7.70 -7.95 24.94
CA GLU A 447 6.46 -8.46 24.33
C GLU A 447 5.72 -9.50 25.18
N HIS A 448 6.42 -10.29 26.01
CA HIS A 448 5.82 -11.38 26.81
C HIS A 448 4.98 -12.40 26.01
N LEU A 449 5.31 -12.69 24.75
CA LEU A 449 4.46 -13.52 23.90
C LEU A 449 4.40 -15.01 24.30
N LEU A 450 3.19 -15.53 24.52
CA LEU A 450 2.88 -16.93 24.79
C LEU A 450 2.11 -17.60 23.63
N GLY A 451 1.19 -16.91 22.96
CA GLY A 451 0.45 -17.47 21.83
C GLY A 451 -0.39 -16.44 21.07
N GLU A 452 -0.29 -16.44 19.75
CA GLU A 452 -0.91 -15.44 18.86
C GLU A 452 -2.43 -15.46 18.87
N VAL A 453 -3.04 -14.31 18.61
CA VAL A 453 -4.49 -14.11 18.59
C VAL A 453 -4.83 -13.15 17.44
N ASP A 454 -5.68 -13.59 16.51
CA ASP A 454 -6.23 -12.71 15.48
C ASP A 454 -7.26 -11.71 16.07
N THR A 455 -7.57 -10.64 15.34
CA THR A 455 -8.49 -9.58 15.81
C THR A 455 -9.92 -10.06 16.01
N THR A 456 -10.37 -11.07 15.25
CA THR A 456 -11.69 -11.67 15.41
C THR A 456 -11.79 -12.43 16.73
N THR A 457 -10.77 -13.22 17.06
CA THR A 457 -10.65 -13.98 18.30
C THR A 457 -10.47 -13.04 19.49
N LEU A 458 -9.68 -11.98 19.33
CA LEU A 458 -9.57 -10.92 20.35
C LEU A 458 -10.95 -10.32 20.64
N CYS A 459 -11.66 -9.83 19.63
CA CYS A 459 -12.99 -9.24 19.78
C CYS A 459 -13.99 -10.25 20.39
N ALA A 460 -14.03 -11.48 19.89
CA ALA A 460 -14.94 -12.51 20.40
C ALA A 460 -14.69 -12.84 21.89
N ARG A 461 -13.43 -12.82 22.34
CA ARG A 461 -13.06 -13.16 23.72
C ARG A 461 -13.13 -12.00 24.69
N THR A 462 -13.01 -10.78 24.22
CA THR A 462 -12.78 -9.60 25.07
C THR A 462 -13.73 -8.43 24.79
N GLY A 463 -14.40 -8.41 23.64
CA GLY A 463 -15.16 -7.26 23.14
C GLY A 463 -14.30 -6.09 22.66
N VAL A 464 -12.97 -6.23 22.64
CA VAL A 464 -12.06 -5.19 22.13
C VAL A 464 -12.16 -5.11 20.61
N GLU A 465 -12.36 -3.90 20.11
CA GLU A 465 -12.38 -3.62 18.67
C GLU A 465 -11.13 -2.84 18.27
N ILE A 466 -10.58 -3.21 17.10
CA ILE A 466 -9.45 -2.51 16.50
C ILE A 466 -9.87 -2.07 15.10
N TRP A 467 -9.88 -0.76 14.90
CA TRP A 467 -10.13 -0.11 13.63
C TRP A 467 -8.83 0.49 13.11
N TYR A 468 -8.64 0.51 11.79
CA TYR A 468 -7.50 1.18 11.20
C TYR A 468 -7.94 2.40 10.40
N PHE A 469 -7.33 3.54 10.72
CA PHE A 469 -7.50 4.80 10.03
C PHE A 469 -6.13 5.28 9.55
N HIS A 470 -6.05 5.64 8.27
CA HIS A 470 -4.77 6.00 7.68
C HIS A 470 -4.21 7.29 8.34
N PRO A 471 -2.95 7.30 8.84
CA PRO A 471 -2.36 8.46 9.54
C PRO A 471 -2.51 9.79 8.82
N ASP A 472 -2.34 9.81 7.49
CA ASP A 472 -2.51 11.02 6.67
C ASP A 472 -3.92 11.63 6.74
N GLN A 473 -4.98 10.83 6.87
CA GLN A 473 -6.35 11.36 7.01
C GLN A 473 -6.50 12.06 8.37
N ILE A 474 -5.87 11.50 9.40
CA ILE A 474 -5.97 11.97 10.78
C ILE A 474 -5.16 13.25 11.01
N LEU A 475 -3.98 13.36 10.36
CA LEU A 475 -3.05 14.48 10.54
C LEU A 475 -3.39 15.72 9.69
N ILE A 476 -4.19 15.59 8.63
CA ILE A 476 -4.58 16.70 7.74
C ILE A 476 -5.87 17.40 8.21
N GLY A 477 -6.51 16.91 9.28
CA GLY A 477 -7.73 17.50 9.85
C GLY A 477 -9.03 17.16 9.10
N ASN A 478 -8.95 16.31 8.07
CA ASN A 478 -10.12 15.74 7.40
C ASN A 478 -10.41 14.35 7.97
N GLU A 479 -11.25 14.29 9.00
CA GLU A 479 -11.71 13.01 9.56
C GLU A 479 -12.34 12.15 8.45
N SER A 480 -11.97 10.87 8.41
CA SER A 480 -12.53 9.96 7.41
C SER A 480 -14.05 9.82 7.61
N PRO A 481 -14.85 9.64 6.54
CA PRO A 481 -16.29 9.40 6.68
C PRO A 481 -16.62 8.21 7.60
N SER A 482 -15.75 7.21 7.66
CA SER A 482 -15.89 6.07 8.57
C SER A 482 -15.65 6.44 10.04
N LEU A 483 -14.66 7.29 10.34
CA LEU A 483 -14.44 7.78 11.70
C LEU A 483 -15.59 8.68 12.15
N ILE A 484 -16.06 9.57 11.27
CA ILE A 484 -17.24 10.43 11.55
C ILE A 484 -18.47 9.57 11.82
N LYS A 485 -18.72 8.55 10.98
CA LYS A 485 -19.83 7.63 11.17
C LYS A 485 -19.70 6.89 12.49
N LEU A 486 -18.53 6.34 12.81
CA LEU A 486 -18.28 5.64 14.07
C LEU A 486 -18.52 6.55 15.28
N LYS A 487 -18.01 7.79 15.24
CA LYS A 487 -18.24 8.81 16.28
C LYS A 487 -19.74 9.09 16.46
N ASN A 488 -20.48 9.25 15.36
CA ASN A 488 -21.91 9.51 15.42
C ASN A 488 -22.71 8.31 15.94
N ASP A 489 -22.42 7.10 15.43
CA ASP A 489 -23.13 5.86 15.79
C ASP A 489 -22.92 5.52 17.27
N ARG A 490 -21.76 5.85 17.84
CA ARG A 490 -21.42 5.59 19.25
C ARG A 490 -21.53 6.80 20.17
N GLY A 491 -21.91 7.97 19.65
CA GLY A 491 -22.12 9.18 20.45
C GLY A 491 -20.83 9.78 21.03
N TYR A 492 -19.70 9.70 20.33
CA TYR A 492 -18.44 10.30 20.75
C TYR A 492 -18.47 11.82 20.55
N THR A 493 -18.84 12.56 21.59
CA THR A 493 -19.08 14.01 21.55
C THR A 493 -17.89 14.85 22.03
N TYR A 494 -16.88 14.24 22.64
CA TYR A 494 -15.69 14.93 23.14
C TYR A 494 -14.43 14.20 22.69
N GLU A 495 -13.38 14.98 22.38
CA GLU A 495 -12.07 14.46 22.00
C GLU A 495 -10.94 15.36 22.52
N ASP A 496 -9.81 14.74 22.82
CA ASP A 496 -8.55 15.45 23.11
C ASP A 496 -7.34 14.62 22.66
N GLU A 497 -6.13 15.15 22.83
CA GLU A 497 -4.89 14.43 22.52
C GLU A 497 -4.03 14.26 23.78
N ILE A 498 -3.44 13.07 23.92
CA ILE A 498 -2.44 12.77 24.92
C ILE A 498 -1.11 12.44 24.23
N LYS A 499 -0.02 12.93 24.81
CA LYS A 499 1.34 12.62 24.42
C LYS A 499 2.09 12.07 25.62
N LEU A 500 2.63 10.86 25.49
CA LEU A 500 3.45 10.19 26.48
C LEU A 500 4.86 10.03 25.93
N GLU A 501 5.78 10.74 26.56
CA GLU A 501 7.22 10.72 26.28
C GLU A 501 7.99 11.02 27.57
N PRO A 502 9.26 10.61 27.71
CA PRO A 502 10.00 10.75 28.96
C PRO A 502 10.19 12.21 29.43
N SER A 503 10.00 13.19 28.55
CA SER A 503 10.17 14.61 28.82
C SER A 503 8.99 15.27 29.54
N ILE A 504 7.83 14.60 29.65
CA ILE A 504 6.65 15.19 30.34
C ILE A 504 6.79 15.13 31.86
N GLU A 505 6.23 16.13 32.55
CA GLU A 505 6.15 16.13 34.01
C GLU A 505 5.30 14.95 34.53
N ASN A 506 5.74 14.36 35.63
CA ASN A 506 5.11 13.19 36.26
C ASN A 506 4.98 11.97 35.34
N TYR A 507 5.85 11.81 34.33
CA TYR A 507 5.85 10.66 33.41
C TYR A 507 5.79 9.32 34.15
N GLN A 508 6.64 9.13 35.17
CA GLN A 508 6.70 7.88 35.95
C GLN A 508 5.43 7.62 36.76
N GLU A 509 4.77 8.65 37.27
CA GLU A 509 3.51 8.51 38.00
C GLU A 509 2.35 8.16 37.06
N LYS A 510 2.29 8.82 35.90
CA LYS A 510 1.33 8.50 34.84
C LYS A 510 1.48 7.07 34.35
N LEU A 511 2.71 6.60 34.11
CA LEU A 511 2.97 5.22 33.74
C LEU A 511 2.47 4.23 34.81
N LYS A 512 2.68 4.52 36.09
CA LYS A 512 2.16 3.67 37.17
C LYS A 512 0.64 3.61 37.19
N ILE A 513 -0.04 4.72 36.90
CA ILE A 513 -1.50 4.77 36.82
C ILE A 513 -2.00 3.96 35.63
N PHE A 514 -1.46 4.18 34.44
CA PHE A 514 -1.89 3.47 33.23
C PHE A 514 -1.57 1.97 33.28
N PHE A 515 -0.45 1.59 33.91
CA PHE A 515 -0.04 0.19 33.97
C PHE A 515 -0.67 -0.60 35.13
N ALA A 516 -1.28 0.07 36.11
CA ALA A 516 -2.09 -0.62 37.12
C ALA A 516 -3.28 -1.30 36.43
N GLU A 517 -3.63 -2.54 36.80
CA GLU A 517 -4.81 -3.21 36.24
C GLU A 517 -6.10 -2.52 36.72
N HIS A 518 -6.87 -1.99 35.77
CA HIS A 518 -8.07 -1.20 36.06
C HIS A 518 -9.16 -1.43 35.00
N LEU A 519 -10.35 -0.88 35.28
CA LEU A 519 -11.44 -0.78 34.32
C LEU A 519 -12.01 0.65 34.31
N HIS A 520 -12.82 0.93 33.31
CA HIS A 520 -13.62 2.15 33.21
C HIS A 520 -15.12 1.83 33.15
N SER A 521 -15.93 2.81 33.54
CA SER A 521 -17.40 2.75 33.47
C SER A 521 -17.92 2.91 32.04
N ASP A 522 -17.12 3.57 31.20
CA ASP A 522 -17.37 3.86 29.79
C ASP A 522 -16.28 3.21 28.93
N GLU A 523 -16.45 3.29 27.61
CA GLU A 523 -15.44 2.80 26.66
C GLU A 523 -14.14 3.62 26.76
N GLU A 524 -12.99 2.93 26.64
CA GLU A 524 -11.70 3.59 26.45
C GLU A 524 -11.31 3.54 24.97
N ILE A 525 -11.40 4.70 24.31
CA ILE A 525 -11.15 4.84 22.88
C ILE A 525 -9.85 5.61 22.65
N ARG A 526 -8.92 5.04 21.87
CA ARG A 526 -7.60 5.62 21.58
C ARG A 526 -7.24 5.44 20.11
N LEU A 527 -7.09 6.55 19.39
CA LEU A 527 -6.53 6.58 18.03
C LEU A 527 -5.07 6.99 18.11
N VAL A 528 -4.17 6.06 17.80
CA VAL A 528 -2.73 6.31 17.82
C VAL A 528 -2.37 7.21 16.63
N LEU A 529 -1.76 8.36 16.91
CA LEU A 529 -1.33 9.34 15.93
C LEU A 529 0.15 9.17 15.57
N GLU A 530 0.98 8.86 16.56
CA GLU A 530 2.42 8.66 16.44
C GLU A 530 2.92 7.72 17.54
N GLY A 531 4.07 7.08 17.34
CA GLY A 531 4.65 6.15 18.31
C GLY A 531 3.86 4.85 18.47
N SER A 532 4.05 4.15 19.58
CA SER A 532 3.49 2.80 19.77
C SER A 532 3.44 2.38 21.23
N GLY A 533 2.63 1.36 21.53
CA GLY A 533 2.49 0.84 22.89
C GLY A 533 1.65 -0.42 22.99
N PHE A 534 1.56 -0.95 24.21
CA PHE A 534 0.83 -2.16 24.52
C PHE A 534 -0.41 -1.87 25.35
N PHE A 535 -1.56 -2.36 24.88
CA PHE A 535 -2.75 -2.55 25.71
C PHE A 535 -2.81 -4.00 26.14
N ASP A 536 -2.84 -4.26 27.44
CA ASP A 536 -3.10 -5.61 27.96
C ASP A 536 -4.54 -5.68 28.42
N VAL A 537 -5.25 -6.74 28.08
CA VAL A 537 -6.66 -6.99 28.47
C VAL A 537 -6.84 -8.40 29.02
N ARG A 538 -7.82 -8.59 29.90
CA ARG A 538 -8.18 -9.93 30.42
C ARG A 538 -9.19 -10.63 29.50
N ASP A 539 -8.91 -11.88 29.15
CA ASP A 539 -9.90 -12.78 28.53
C ASP A 539 -10.89 -13.33 29.58
N HIS A 540 -11.87 -14.13 29.14
CA HIS A 540 -12.87 -14.74 30.03
C HIS A 540 -12.28 -15.74 31.06
N ASN A 541 -11.07 -16.26 30.82
CA ASN A 541 -10.35 -17.12 31.75
C ASN A 541 -9.39 -16.32 32.64
N ASP A 542 -9.53 -14.99 32.65
CA ASP A 542 -8.68 -14.06 33.38
C ASP A 542 -7.20 -14.14 32.94
N LYS A 543 -6.93 -14.52 31.69
CA LYS A 543 -5.59 -14.52 31.09
C LYS A 543 -5.31 -13.19 30.39
N TRP A 544 -4.07 -12.72 30.48
CA TRP A 544 -3.65 -11.53 29.77
C TRP A 544 -3.51 -11.79 28.27
N MET A 545 -4.11 -10.90 27.48
CA MET A 545 -3.88 -10.75 26.05
C MET A 545 -3.29 -9.35 25.82
N ARG A 546 -2.14 -9.27 25.17
CA ARG A 546 -1.45 -8.03 24.81
C ARG A 546 -1.79 -7.67 23.36
N ILE A 547 -2.03 -6.39 23.12
CA ILE A 547 -2.26 -5.79 21.81
C ILE A 547 -1.18 -4.72 21.58
N HIS A 548 -0.43 -4.81 20.49
CA HIS A 548 0.53 -3.79 20.07
C HIS A 548 -0.16 -2.83 19.10
N VAL A 549 -0.18 -1.55 19.44
CA VAL A 549 -0.81 -0.51 18.64
C VAL A 549 0.23 0.44 18.03
N PHE A 550 -0.04 0.85 16.79
CA PHE A 550 0.81 1.70 15.94
C PHE A 550 0.01 2.87 15.35
N PRO A 551 0.67 3.88 14.73
CA PRO A 551 -0.02 5.02 14.15
C PRO A 551 -1.09 4.58 13.14
N GLY A 552 -2.32 5.07 13.36
CA GLY A 552 -3.50 4.73 12.60
C GLY A 552 -4.42 3.71 13.27
N ASP A 553 -3.94 2.97 14.27
CA ASP A 553 -4.80 2.08 15.02
C ASP A 553 -5.72 2.87 15.96
N LEU A 554 -7.04 2.68 15.80
CA LEU A 554 -8.04 3.03 16.80
C LEU A 554 -8.42 1.77 17.58
N ILE A 555 -8.10 1.74 18.86
CA ILE A 555 -8.54 0.69 19.77
C ILE A 555 -9.74 1.19 20.59
N ILE A 556 -10.76 0.34 20.73
CA ILE A 556 -11.93 0.55 21.59
C ILE A 556 -11.94 -0.57 22.62
N LEU A 557 -11.71 -0.21 23.88
CA LEU A 557 -11.86 -1.11 25.02
C LEU A 557 -13.29 -0.96 25.57
N PRO A 558 -14.09 -2.03 25.64
CA PRO A 558 -15.46 -1.93 26.12
C PRO A 558 -15.53 -1.59 27.61
N ALA A 559 -16.57 -0.87 28.02
CA ALA A 559 -16.84 -0.57 29.42
C ALA A 559 -16.79 -1.84 30.28
N GLY A 560 -16.10 -1.78 31.43
CA GLY A 560 -16.00 -2.90 32.38
C GLY A 560 -14.94 -3.97 32.08
N ILE A 561 -14.17 -3.85 30.98
CA ILE A 561 -13.01 -4.71 30.74
C ILE A 561 -11.83 -4.35 31.66
N TYR A 562 -11.19 -5.36 32.23
CA TYR A 562 -9.92 -5.16 32.91
C TYR A 562 -8.80 -5.02 31.89
N HIS A 563 -8.06 -3.92 31.99
CA HIS A 563 -6.97 -3.60 31.10
C HIS A 563 -5.88 -2.78 31.80
N ARG A 564 -4.77 -2.58 31.08
CA ARG A 564 -3.68 -1.67 31.43
C ARG A 564 -2.93 -1.26 30.18
N PHE A 565 -2.19 -0.17 30.25
CA PHE A 565 -1.42 0.37 29.13
C PHE A 565 0.04 0.64 29.53
N ILE A 566 0.96 0.39 28.60
CA ILE A 566 2.36 0.82 28.72
C ILE A 566 2.93 1.16 27.32
N PRO A 567 3.69 2.25 27.15
CA PRO A 567 4.43 2.45 25.91
C PRO A 567 5.48 1.36 25.74
N ASP A 568 5.78 1.00 24.50
CA ASP A 568 6.82 0.02 24.23
C ASP A 568 8.23 0.60 24.47
N LYS A 569 9.27 -0.10 24.04
CA LYS A 569 10.67 0.29 24.26
C LYS A 569 11.05 1.64 23.65
N HIS A 570 10.30 2.13 22.67
CA HIS A 570 10.50 3.48 22.10
C HIS A 570 10.07 4.58 23.06
N ASN A 571 9.32 4.25 24.13
CA ASN A 571 8.86 5.16 25.17
C ASN A 571 8.11 6.39 24.63
N TYR A 572 7.48 6.25 23.47
CA TYR A 572 6.83 7.35 22.77
C TYR A 572 5.47 6.90 22.22
N ILE A 573 4.42 7.61 22.60
CA ILE A 573 3.12 7.49 21.95
C ILE A 573 2.37 8.83 22.00
N ARG A 574 1.74 9.20 20.89
CA ARG A 574 0.76 10.29 20.81
C ARG A 574 -0.55 9.69 20.35
N ALA A 575 -1.62 9.91 21.09
CA ALA A 575 -2.94 9.36 20.78
C ALA A 575 -4.04 10.41 20.94
N ARG A 576 -5.02 10.39 20.03
CA ARG A 576 -6.29 11.09 20.20
C ARG A 576 -7.24 10.19 20.99
N ARG A 577 -7.96 10.77 21.94
CA ARG A 577 -8.89 10.07 22.83
C ARG A 577 -10.30 10.56 22.54
N PHE A 578 -11.29 9.66 22.57
CA PHE A 578 -12.69 9.98 22.32
C PHE A 578 -13.56 9.56 23.51
N PHE A 579 -14.65 10.30 23.75
CA PHE A 579 -15.55 10.11 24.90
C PHE A 579 -17.01 10.32 24.53
N VAL A 580 -17.87 9.57 25.22
CA VAL A 580 -19.32 9.85 25.28
C VAL A 580 -19.55 10.89 26.37
N GLY A 581 -19.89 12.12 25.98
CA GLY A 581 -20.06 13.23 26.91
C GLY A 581 -18.74 13.79 27.47
N GLU A 582 -18.82 14.40 28.66
CA GLU A 582 -17.65 14.93 29.37
C GLU A 582 -16.73 13.78 29.85
N PRO A 583 -15.40 13.93 29.75
CA PRO A 583 -14.50 12.81 29.98
C PRO A 583 -14.42 12.41 31.46
N VAL A 584 -14.74 11.14 31.75
CA VAL A 584 -14.59 10.53 33.07
C VAL A 584 -13.35 9.63 33.06
N TRP A 585 -12.27 10.11 33.67
CA TRP A 585 -10.97 9.43 33.63
C TRP A 585 -10.74 8.41 34.75
N THR A 586 -11.65 8.30 35.70
CA THR A 586 -11.38 7.61 36.97
C THR A 586 -11.12 6.13 36.71
N PRO A 587 -9.86 5.64 36.88
CA PRO A 587 -9.58 4.22 36.77
C PRO A 587 -10.14 3.54 38.03
N ILE A 588 -10.89 2.46 37.82
CA ILE A 588 -11.40 1.63 38.91
C ILE A 588 -10.49 0.41 39.00
N ASN A 589 -9.48 0.52 39.87
CA ASN A 589 -8.45 -0.51 40.01
C ASN A 589 -9.05 -1.83 40.51
N ARG A 590 -8.49 -2.94 40.05
CA ARG A 590 -8.79 -4.26 40.62
C ARG A 590 -8.27 -4.36 42.06
N PRO A 591 -8.98 -4.99 43.01
CA PRO A 591 -10.26 -5.69 42.90
C PRO A 591 -11.52 -4.83 43.11
N VAL A 592 -11.39 -3.51 43.31
CA VAL A 592 -12.56 -2.63 43.53
C VAL A 592 -13.53 -2.68 42.34
N GLY A 593 -13.00 -2.83 41.13
CA GLY A 593 -13.77 -3.00 39.90
C GLY A 593 -14.65 -4.27 39.86
N ASP A 594 -14.37 -5.30 40.67
CA ASP A 594 -15.05 -6.60 40.58
C ASP A 594 -16.55 -6.49 40.89
N ILE A 595 -16.91 -5.53 41.73
CA ILE A 595 -18.30 -5.25 42.13
C ILE A 595 -18.92 -4.08 41.36
N HIS A 596 -18.20 -3.47 40.43
CA HIS A 596 -18.68 -2.30 39.69
C HIS A 596 -19.77 -2.70 38.68
N PRO A 597 -20.85 -1.90 38.51
CA PRO A 597 -21.93 -2.23 37.58
C PRO A 597 -21.48 -2.47 36.13
N SER A 598 -20.50 -1.70 35.63
CA SER A 598 -19.96 -1.90 34.28
C SER A 598 -19.26 -3.26 34.12
N ARG A 599 -18.56 -3.75 35.15
CA ARG A 599 -17.93 -5.09 35.15
C ARG A 599 -18.97 -6.20 35.08
N LYS A 600 -20.05 -6.05 35.84
CA LYS A 600 -21.17 -7.00 35.81
C LYS A 600 -21.84 -7.03 34.43
N ALA A 601 -22.13 -5.86 33.86
CA ALA A 601 -22.71 -5.75 32.52
C ALA A 601 -21.79 -6.36 31.44
N TYR A 602 -20.48 -6.07 31.51
CA TYR A 602 -19.47 -6.62 30.61
C TYR A 602 -19.42 -8.15 30.64
N THR A 603 -19.33 -8.73 31.83
CA THR A 603 -19.26 -10.19 31.99
C THR A 603 -20.55 -10.86 31.51
N GLU A 604 -21.73 -10.32 31.86
CA GLU A 604 -23.01 -10.83 31.35
C GLU A 604 -23.12 -10.78 29.82
N HIS A 605 -22.63 -9.71 29.19
CA HIS A 605 -22.62 -9.59 27.73
C HIS A 605 -21.74 -10.65 27.07
N LEU A 606 -20.51 -10.84 27.59
CA LEU A 606 -19.60 -11.86 27.07
C LEU A 606 -20.11 -13.29 27.30
N TYR A 607 -20.74 -13.59 28.44
CA TYR A 607 -21.32 -14.92 28.70
C TYR A 607 -22.45 -15.26 27.72
N ARG A 608 -23.31 -14.29 27.37
CA ARG A 608 -24.40 -14.52 26.39
C ARG A 608 -23.87 -14.78 24.98
N ASN A 609 -22.80 -14.12 24.58
CA ASN A 609 -22.18 -14.30 23.27
C ASN A 609 -21.23 -15.52 23.21
N GLY A 610 -20.69 -15.99 24.34
CA GLY A 610 -19.82 -17.16 24.42
C GLY A 610 -20.54 -18.52 24.45
N THR A 611 -21.84 -18.55 24.75
CA THR A 611 -22.64 -19.79 24.83
C THR A 611 -23.18 -20.31 23.48
N THR A 612 -22.98 -19.61 22.38
CA THR A 612 -23.49 -20.05 21.06
C THR A 612 -22.64 -21.13 20.37
N ASP A 613 -21.50 -21.55 20.95
CA ASP A 613 -20.57 -22.48 20.28
C ASP A 613 -20.56 -23.92 20.81
N THR A 614 -21.57 -24.34 21.58
CA THR A 614 -21.79 -25.77 21.84
C THR A 614 -23.27 -26.16 21.72
N ASN A 615 -23.60 -26.74 20.56
CA ASN A 615 -24.85 -27.47 20.26
C ASN A 615 -26.17 -26.69 20.30
N THR A 616 -26.55 -26.04 19.19
CA THR A 616 -27.96 -26.03 18.75
C THR A 616 -28.08 -25.81 17.24
N ASN A 617 -28.85 -26.69 16.59
CA ASN A 617 -29.26 -26.58 15.19
C ASN A 617 -30.12 -25.33 14.94
N VAL A 618 -29.88 -24.69 13.78
CA VAL A 618 -30.84 -24.17 12.79
C VAL A 618 -32.03 -23.32 13.28
N THR A 619 -32.25 -22.25 12.50
CA THR A 619 -33.44 -21.37 12.35
C THR A 619 -33.58 -20.18 13.31
N ASP A 620 -33.83 -19.02 12.67
CA ASP A 620 -34.14 -17.69 13.20
C ASP A 620 -32.89 -16.92 13.68
N VAL A 621 -32.45 -15.83 13.02
CA VAL A 621 -33.15 -14.55 12.94
C VAL A 621 -32.79 -13.82 11.63
N ILE A 622 -33.83 -13.57 10.82
CA ILE A 622 -33.90 -12.48 9.84
C ILE A 622 -34.65 -11.34 10.54
N SER A 623 -34.02 -10.18 10.70
CA SER A 623 -34.68 -8.87 10.75
C SER A 623 -33.67 -7.76 10.47
#